data_AF-A0A6N6L3Q1-F1
#
_entry.id   AF-A0A6N6L3Q1-F1
#
_cell.length_a   1.000
_cell.length_b   1.000
_cell.length_c   1.000
_cell.angle_alpha   90.00
_cell.angle_beta   90.00
_cell.angle_gamma   90.00
#
_symmetry.space_group_name_H-M   'P 1'
#
loop_
_entity.id
_entity.type
_entity.pdbx_description
1 polymer ?
#
loop_
_entity_poly.entity_id
_entity_poly.type
_entity_poly.pdbx_seq_one_letter_code
_entity_poly.pdbx_strand_id
1 'polypeptide(L)'
;MTTKEIYKQQANRPQLAFSLFWIGLFFTLVFAGIAGWSLAHNLRTLTAEALDSTTWNMDGPLFGLWAFSVPLGSLLAAIGAFLYVKTKAYFAWLTGIGVLGVVIVMTFMLGAEYYPPLFGIGGILILVFFFTIVWLWMKKYATLDMVGRIAGSFKLVGYLFWLNASWFLCGEFGSLHQRAFEGRSAPSPIEIMVYLVLGWFFVMIGEYKSQRLKGN
;
A
#
# COMPACT_ATOMS: atom_id res chain seq x y z
N MET A 1 -28.74 -22.87 14.99
CA MET A 1 -28.85 -21.55 14.35
C MET A 1 -30.21 -21.48 13.68
N THR A 2 -31.08 -20.57 14.12
CA THR A 2 -32.46 -20.49 13.61
C THR A 2 -32.53 -19.60 12.37
N THR A 3 -33.52 -19.80 11.49
CA THR A 3 -33.68 -19.03 10.23
C THR A 3 -33.71 -17.52 10.48
N LYS A 4 -34.29 -17.07 11.61
CA LYS A 4 -34.30 -15.66 12.02
C LYS A 4 -32.88 -15.10 12.31
N GLU A 5 -31.98 -15.91 12.86
CA GLU A 5 -30.59 -15.50 13.11
C GLU A 5 -29.81 -15.32 11.81
N ILE A 6 -30.03 -16.19 10.83
CA ILE A 6 -29.40 -16.10 9.51
C ILE A 6 -29.82 -14.79 8.81
N TYR A 7 -31.11 -14.44 8.83
CA TYR A 7 -31.60 -13.19 8.24
C TYR A 7 -31.06 -11.94 8.95
N LYS A 8 -31.00 -11.94 10.29
CA LYS A 8 -30.44 -10.82 11.06
C LYS A 8 -28.94 -10.64 10.80
N GLN A 9 -28.21 -11.74 10.66
CA GLN A 9 -26.78 -11.72 10.32
C GLN A 9 -26.53 -11.23 8.89
N GLN A 10 -27.46 -11.48 7.97
CA GLN A 10 -27.40 -11.00 6.59
C GLN A 10 -27.70 -9.49 6.47
N ALA A 11 -28.59 -8.96 7.31
CA ALA A 11 -28.98 -7.54 7.32
C ALA A 11 -27.90 -6.59 7.86
N ASN A 12 -27.11 -7.03 8.86
CA ASN A 12 -26.09 -6.17 9.51
C ASN A 12 -24.73 -6.15 8.78
N ARG A 13 -24.52 -7.07 7.84
CA ARG A 13 -23.26 -7.23 7.11
C ARG A 13 -22.81 -6.01 6.29
N PRO A 14 -23.67 -5.29 5.54
CA PRO A 14 -23.24 -4.09 4.81
C PRO A 14 -22.85 -2.93 5.72
N GLN A 15 -23.52 -2.77 6.87
CA GLN A 15 -23.18 -1.73 7.84
C GLN A 15 -21.81 -2.02 8.48
N LEU A 16 -21.56 -3.26 8.90
CA LEU A 16 -20.24 -3.68 9.41
C LEU A 16 -19.14 -3.45 8.37
N ALA A 17 -19.36 -3.85 7.11
CA ALA A 17 -18.41 -3.69 6.03
C ALA A 17 -18.03 -2.23 5.80
N PHE A 18 -19.03 -1.34 5.78
CA PHE A 18 -18.83 0.10 5.63
C PHE A 18 -18.10 0.70 6.83
N SER A 19 -18.46 0.31 8.06
CA SER A 19 -17.76 0.76 9.26
C SER A 19 -16.29 0.37 9.26
N LEU A 20 -15.96 -0.88 8.93
CA LEU A 20 -14.56 -1.34 8.83
C LEU A 20 -13.76 -0.54 7.81
N PHE A 21 -14.38 -0.23 6.66
CA PHE A 21 -13.75 0.61 5.64
C PHE A 21 -13.37 1.99 6.17
N TRP A 22 -14.33 2.70 6.77
CA TRP A 22 -14.11 4.05 7.26
C TRP A 22 -13.22 4.10 8.50
N ILE A 23 -13.31 3.11 9.39
CA ILE A 23 -12.40 3.00 10.54
C ILE A 23 -10.96 2.85 10.05
N GLY A 24 -10.72 1.94 9.10
CA GLY A 24 -9.38 1.73 8.53
C GLY A 24 -8.83 2.98 7.85
N LEU A 25 -9.65 3.65 7.06
CA LEU A 25 -9.28 4.91 6.39
C LEU A 25 -8.99 6.02 7.40
N PHE A 26 -9.89 6.26 8.35
CA PHE A 26 -9.74 7.30 9.36
C PHE A 26 -8.50 7.05 10.23
N PHE A 27 -8.30 5.82 10.68
CA PHE A 27 -7.11 5.41 11.45
C PHE A 27 -5.83 5.70 10.67
N THR A 28 -5.78 5.35 9.38
CA THR A 28 -4.63 5.66 8.52
C THR A 28 -4.37 7.16 8.42
N LEU A 29 -5.41 7.95 8.13
CA LEU A 29 -5.26 9.40 7.92
C LEU A 29 -4.82 10.13 9.20
N VAL A 30 -5.37 9.75 10.35
CA VAL A 30 -5.02 10.36 11.64
C VAL A 30 -3.57 10.05 12.01
N PHE A 31 -3.18 8.77 11.99
CA PHE A 31 -1.84 8.39 12.44
C PHE A 31 -0.77 8.68 11.39
N ALA A 32 -0.94 8.23 10.14
CA ALA A 32 0.08 8.45 9.11
C ALA A 32 0.17 9.93 8.68
N GLY A 33 -0.97 10.64 8.64
CA GLY A 33 -1.02 12.05 8.25
C GLY A 33 -0.72 13.00 9.40
N ILE A 34 -1.63 13.08 10.38
CA ILE A 34 -1.55 14.09 11.46
C ILE A 34 -0.40 13.76 12.41
N ALA A 35 -0.34 12.53 12.93
CA ALA A 35 0.72 12.14 13.86
C ALA A 35 2.09 12.08 13.14
N GLY A 36 2.10 11.66 11.86
CA GLY A 36 3.28 11.71 11.00
C GLY A 36 3.87 13.11 10.84
N TRP A 37 3.06 14.17 10.82
CA TRP A 37 3.58 15.54 10.76
C TRP A 37 4.32 15.94 12.05
N SER A 38 3.75 15.60 13.21
CA SER A 38 4.41 15.80 14.50
C SER A 38 5.71 15.00 14.60
N LEU A 39 5.70 13.73 14.23
CA LEU A 39 6.89 12.88 14.20
C LEU A 39 7.95 13.46 13.26
N ALA A 40 7.58 13.86 12.04
CA ALA A 40 8.51 14.44 11.07
C ALA A 40 9.15 15.74 11.56
N HIS A 41 8.43 16.55 12.34
CA HIS A 41 9.01 17.71 12.99
C HIS A 41 10.11 17.30 13.98
N ASN A 42 9.80 16.38 14.89
CA ASN A 42 10.75 15.88 15.90
C ASN A 42 11.99 15.22 15.26
N LEU A 43 11.79 14.38 14.24
CA LEU A 43 12.90 13.72 13.51
C LEU A 43 13.82 14.70 12.78
N ARG A 44 13.35 15.92 12.48
CA ARG A 44 14.17 16.95 11.81
C ARG A 44 14.90 17.86 12.80
N THR A 45 14.40 18.01 14.02
CA THR A 45 14.89 19.00 14.98
C THR A 45 15.62 18.40 16.17
N LEU A 46 15.30 17.17 16.56
CA LEU A 46 15.86 16.50 17.74
C LEU A 46 16.99 15.55 17.35
N THR A 47 17.95 15.39 18.28
CA THR A 47 18.93 14.29 18.23
C THR A 47 18.25 12.97 18.59
N ALA A 48 18.91 11.84 18.30
CA ALA A 48 18.38 10.52 18.68
C ALA A 48 18.15 10.38 20.19
N GLU A 49 19.08 10.86 21.01
CA GLU A 49 18.98 10.87 22.47
C GLU A 49 17.81 11.74 22.96
N ALA A 50 17.63 12.92 22.35
CA ALA A 50 16.52 13.79 22.69
C ALA A 50 15.18 13.18 22.26
N LEU A 51 15.12 12.52 21.10
CA LEU A 51 13.93 11.82 20.60
C LEU A 51 13.51 10.70 21.54
N ASP A 52 14.48 9.95 22.09
CA ASP A 52 14.25 8.84 23.02
C ASP A 52 13.56 9.29 24.33
N SER A 53 13.78 10.54 24.74
CA SER A 53 13.12 11.16 25.89
C SER A 53 11.69 11.66 25.61
N THR A 54 11.22 11.61 24.36
CA THR A 54 9.88 12.07 23.98
C THR A 54 8.88 10.91 23.89
N THR A 55 7.60 11.23 23.71
CA THR A 55 6.57 10.22 23.39
C THR A 55 6.79 9.54 22.02
N TRP A 56 7.67 10.10 21.18
CA TRP A 56 8.07 9.58 19.87
C TRP A 56 9.33 8.72 19.91
N ASN A 57 9.75 8.26 21.08
CA ASN A 57 10.72 7.16 21.23
C ASN A 57 10.42 6.04 20.21
N MET A 58 11.44 5.52 19.52
CA MET A 58 11.31 4.50 18.48
C MET A 58 10.75 3.15 18.99
N ASP A 59 11.01 2.81 20.26
CA ASP A 59 10.45 1.66 20.97
C ASP A 59 9.12 2.01 21.67
N GLY A 60 8.70 3.27 21.58
CA GLY A 60 7.49 3.78 22.19
C GLY A 60 6.21 3.33 21.47
N PRO A 61 5.09 3.21 22.20
CA PRO A 61 3.81 2.77 21.64
C PRO A 61 3.26 3.71 20.55
N LEU A 62 3.54 5.01 20.64
CA LEU A 62 3.07 5.98 19.65
C LEU A 62 3.80 5.86 18.31
N PHE A 63 5.11 5.61 18.35
CA PHE A 63 5.90 5.31 17.15
C PHE A 63 5.43 4.01 16.51
N GLY A 64 5.21 2.96 17.31
CA GLY A 64 4.62 1.71 16.85
C GLY A 64 3.24 1.91 16.18
N LEU A 65 2.33 2.65 16.82
CA LEU A 65 1.02 2.97 16.24
C LEU A 65 1.13 3.72 14.92
N TRP A 66 2.05 4.68 14.81
CA TRP A 66 2.33 5.38 13.56
C TRP A 66 2.85 4.42 12.49
N ALA A 67 3.87 3.61 12.80
CA ALA A 67 4.51 2.68 11.87
C ALA A 67 3.52 1.63 11.33
N PHE A 68 2.65 1.11 12.19
CA PHE A 68 1.65 0.10 11.81
C PHE A 68 0.31 0.69 11.32
N SER A 69 0.15 2.01 11.35
CA SER A 69 -1.13 2.64 10.98
C SER A 69 -1.56 2.35 9.55
N VAL A 70 -0.64 2.48 8.58
CA VAL A 70 -0.91 2.25 7.17
C VAL A 70 -1.18 0.76 6.86
N PRO A 71 -0.35 -0.21 7.30
CA PRO A 71 -0.66 -1.62 7.10
C PRO A 71 -1.99 -2.06 7.73
N LEU A 72 -2.23 -1.68 8.99
CA LEU A 72 -3.47 -2.07 9.68
C LEU A 72 -4.70 -1.39 9.10
N GLY A 73 -4.62 -0.08 8.84
CA GLY A 73 -5.75 0.67 8.30
C GLY A 73 -6.11 0.26 6.88
N SER A 74 -5.13 0.02 6.01
CA SER A 74 -5.36 -0.50 4.66
C SER A 74 -5.94 -1.92 4.67
N LEU A 75 -5.51 -2.77 5.60
CA LEU A 75 -6.07 -4.10 5.78
C LEU A 75 -7.54 -4.06 6.21
N LEU A 76 -7.87 -3.24 7.21
CA LEU A 76 -9.26 -3.03 7.64
C LEU A 76 -10.12 -2.51 6.49
N ALA A 77 -9.59 -1.58 5.71
CA ALA A 77 -10.26 -1.05 4.53
C ALA A 77 -10.51 -2.13 3.47
N ALA A 78 -9.51 -2.95 3.17
CA ALA A 78 -9.63 -4.04 2.20
C ALA A 78 -10.63 -5.11 2.67
N ILE A 79 -10.58 -5.52 3.94
CA ILE A 79 -11.54 -6.47 4.53
C ILE A 79 -12.97 -5.89 4.45
N GLY A 80 -13.15 -4.63 4.85
CA GLY A 80 -14.44 -3.93 4.72
C GLY A 80 -14.95 -3.95 3.28
N ALA A 81 -14.10 -3.63 2.30
CA ALA A 81 -14.43 -3.69 0.88
C ALA A 81 -14.84 -5.10 0.43
N PHE A 82 -14.10 -6.15 0.81
CA PHE A 82 -14.43 -7.53 0.45
C PHE A 82 -15.77 -8.00 1.04
N LEU A 83 -16.05 -7.62 2.28
CA LEU A 83 -17.33 -7.90 2.92
C LEU A 83 -18.48 -7.15 2.25
N TYR A 84 -18.25 -5.91 1.82
CA TYR A 84 -19.24 -5.08 1.14
C TYR A 84 -19.65 -5.71 -0.20
N VAL A 85 -18.68 -6.12 -1.02
CA VAL A 85 -18.93 -6.76 -2.33
C VAL A 85 -19.33 -8.24 -2.23
N LYS A 86 -19.53 -8.77 -1.01
CA LYS A 86 -19.93 -10.16 -0.74
C LYS A 86 -19.05 -11.21 -1.46
N THR A 87 -17.75 -10.94 -1.55
CA THR A 87 -16.80 -11.89 -2.13
C THR A 87 -16.69 -13.17 -1.29
N LYS A 88 -16.13 -14.23 -1.89
CA LYS A 88 -15.85 -15.47 -1.16
C LYS A 88 -14.92 -15.16 0.01
N ALA A 89 -15.27 -15.64 1.20
CA ALA A 89 -14.58 -15.30 2.45
C ALA A 89 -13.07 -15.55 2.40
N TYR A 90 -12.61 -16.56 1.64
CA TYR A 90 -11.19 -16.85 1.52
C TYR A 90 -10.38 -15.69 0.91
N PHE A 91 -10.95 -14.81 0.08
CA PHE A 91 -10.21 -13.64 -0.43
C PHE A 91 -9.94 -12.61 0.67
N ALA A 92 -10.94 -12.38 1.54
CA ALA A 92 -10.77 -11.53 2.71
C ALA A 92 -9.75 -12.15 3.68
N TRP A 93 -9.81 -13.46 3.93
CA TRP A 93 -8.85 -14.17 4.78
C TRP A 93 -7.44 -14.17 4.20
N LEU A 94 -7.29 -14.47 2.90
CA LEU A 94 -5.99 -14.47 2.22
C LEU A 94 -5.35 -13.08 2.27
N THR A 95 -6.15 -12.02 2.08
CA THR A 95 -5.66 -10.64 2.22
C THR A 95 -5.29 -10.33 3.66
N GLY A 96 -6.16 -10.67 4.61
CA GLY A 96 -5.96 -10.51 6.05
C GLY A 96 -4.66 -11.16 6.54
N ILE A 97 -4.61 -12.49 6.43
CA ILE A 97 -3.52 -13.32 6.91
C ILE A 97 -2.25 -13.07 6.09
N GLY A 98 -2.37 -12.92 4.77
CA GLY A 98 -1.22 -12.68 3.90
C GLY A 98 -0.52 -11.36 4.21
N VAL A 99 -1.26 -10.25 4.25
CA VAL A 99 -0.68 -8.93 4.54
C VAL A 99 -0.17 -8.85 5.97
N LEU A 100 -0.93 -9.31 6.98
CA LEU A 100 -0.45 -9.31 8.37
C LEU A 100 0.77 -10.21 8.55
N GLY A 101 0.77 -11.39 7.95
CA GLY A 101 1.89 -12.32 8.02
C GLY A 101 3.17 -11.68 7.49
N VAL A 102 3.10 -11.02 6.33
CA VAL A 102 4.24 -10.28 5.77
C VAL A 102 4.68 -9.15 6.70
N VAL A 103 3.76 -8.35 7.23
CA VAL A 103 4.08 -7.23 8.15
C VAL A 103 4.77 -7.73 9.43
N ILE A 104 4.25 -8.80 10.02
CA ILE A 104 4.82 -9.42 11.23
C ILE A 104 6.22 -9.93 10.94
N VAL A 105 6.40 -10.71 9.86
CA VAL A 105 7.71 -11.23 9.47
C VAL A 105 8.69 -10.09 9.24
N MET A 106 8.30 -9.06 8.49
CA MET A 106 9.17 -7.90 8.22
C MET A 106 9.52 -7.14 9.51
N THR A 107 8.61 -7.07 10.48
CA THR A 107 8.88 -6.43 11.78
C THR A 107 9.94 -7.19 12.56
N PHE A 108 9.85 -8.51 12.60
CA PHE A 108 10.89 -9.33 13.24
C PHE A 108 12.21 -9.33 12.46
N MET A 109 12.17 -9.00 11.17
CA MET A 109 13.35 -8.85 10.31
C MET A 109 13.89 -7.42 10.24
N LEU A 110 13.33 -6.43 10.95
CA LEU A 110 13.79 -5.02 10.91
C LEU A 110 15.24 -4.83 11.38
N GLY A 111 15.84 -5.82 12.04
CA GLY A 111 17.27 -5.84 12.39
C GLY A 111 18.16 -6.66 11.44
N ALA A 112 17.61 -7.21 10.35
CA ALA A 112 18.37 -8.00 9.41
C ALA A 112 19.30 -7.11 8.57
N GLU A 113 20.56 -7.51 8.49
CA GLU A 113 21.54 -6.84 7.62
C GLU A 113 21.09 -6.87 6.16
N TYR A 114 21.57 -5.90 5.39
CA TYR A 114 21.32 -5.83 3.95
C TYR A 114 21.63 -7.16 3.26
N TYR A 115 20.64 -7.69 2.53
CA TYR A 115 20.75 -8.96 1.83
C TYR A 115 20.69 -8.77 0.31
N PRO A 116 21.84 -8.65 -0.37
CA PRO A 116 21.91 -8.36 -1.81
C PRO A 116 21.09 -9.30 -2.71
N PRO A 117 21.06 -10.63 -2.46
CA PRO A 117 20.28 -11.54 -3.30
C PRO A 117 18.77 -11.23 -3.32
N LEU A 118 18.21 -10.74 -2.20
CA LEU A 118 16.79 -10.36 -2.15
C LEU A 118 16.50 -9.14 -3.02
N PHE A 119 17.40 -8.14 -3.04
CA PHE A 119 17.26 -6.99 -3.93
C PHE A 119 17.38 -7.40 -5.41
N GLY A 120 18.32 -8.28 -5.74
CA GLY A 120 18.49 -8.79 -7.11
C GLY A 120 17.29 -9.62 -7.59
N ILE A 121 16.92 -10.66 -6.84
CA ILE A 121 15.79 -11.55 -7.18
C ILE A 121 14.48 -10.78 -7.13
N GLY A 122 14.29 -9.94 -6.10
CA GLY A 122 13.10 -9.10 -5.95
C GLY A 122 12.92 -8.16 -7.12
N GLY A 123 13.98 -7.49 -7.57
CA GLY A 123 13.95 -6.62 -8.75
C GLY A 123 13.54 -7.37 -10.03
N ILE A 124 14.11 -8.56 -10.26
CA ILE A 124 13.74 -9.40 -11.40
C ILE A 124 12.25 -9.80 -11.33
N LEU A 125 11.77 -10.22 -10.17
CA LEU A 125 10.37 -10.61 -9.99
C LEU A 125 9.41 -9.43 -10.23
N ILE A 126 9.74 -8.23 -9.74
CA ILE A 126 8.96 -7.00 -10.00
C ILE A 126 8.84 -6.76 -11.51
N LEU A 127 9.95 -6.85 -12.25
CA LEU A 127 9.95 -6.66 -13.71
C LEU A 127 9.12 -7.74 -14.41
N VAL A 128 9.29 -9.01 -14.05
CA VAL A 128 8.53 -10.12 -14.64
C VAL A 128 7.03 -9.93 -14.40
N PHE A 129 6.61 -9.57 -13.19
CA PHE A 129 5.20 -9.31 -12.88
C PHE A 129 4.67 -8.11 -13.65
N PHE A 130 5.43 -7.01 -13.71
CA PHE A 130 5.04 -5.84 -14.47
C PHE A 130 4.82 -6.17 -15.96
N PHE A 131 5.81 -6.77 -16.63
CA PHE A 131 5.68 -7.11 -18.04
C PHE A 131 4.59 -8.16 -18.30
N THR A 132 4.35 -9.07 -17.36
CA THR A 132 3.21 -10.00 -17.42
C THR A 132 1.88 -9.24 -17.35
N ILE A 133 1.75 -8.25 -16.45
CA ILE A 133 0.56 -7.40 -16.36
C ILE A 133 0.35 -6.63 -17.67
N VAL A 134 1.39 -6.03 -18.24
CA VAL A 134 1.32 -5.32 -19.53
C VAL A 134 0.91 -6.27 -20.66
N TRP A 135 1.49 -7.46 -20.70
CA TRP A 135 1.13 -8.49 -21.69
C TRP A 135 -0.34 -8.90 -21.61
N LEU A 136 -0.83 -9.20 -20.40
CA LEU A 136 -2.24 -9.54 -20.18
C LEU A 136 -3.16 -8.36 -20.52
N TRP A 137 -2.73 -7.14 -20.20
CA TRP A 137 -3.45 -5.93 -20.55
C TRP A 137 -3.56 -5.75 -22.06
N MET A 138 -2.47 -5.93 -22.82
CA MET A 138 -2.47 -5.79 -24.28
C MET A 138 -3.44 -6.77 -24.93
N LYS A 139 -3.45 -8.03 -24.47
CA LYS A 139 -4.40 -9.05 -24.94
C LYS A 139 -5.85 -8.64 -24.70
N LYS A 140 -6.14 -8.12 -23.51
CA LYS A 140 -7.48 -7.66 -23.14
C LYS A 140 -7.87 -6.37 -23.90
N TYR A 141 -6.93 -5.46 -24.11
CA TYR A 141 -7.18 -4.14 -24.69
C TYR A 141 -7.80 -4.21 -26.10
N ALA A 142 -7.38 -5.18 -26.91
CA ALA A 142 -7.91 -5.39 -28.25
C ALA A 142 -9.43 -5.63 -28.26
N THR A 143 -9.96 -6.27 -27.22
CA THR A 143 -11.39 -6.64 -27.12
C THR A 143 -12.24 -5.61 -26.37
N LEU A 144 -11.63 -4.54 -25.85
CA LEU A 144 -12.37 -3.50 -25.13
C LEU A 144 -13.02 -2.50 -26.09
N ASP A 145 -14.17 -1.99 -25.69
CA ASP A 145 -14.84 -0.84 -26.29
C ASP A 145 -14.05 0.46 -26.03
N MET A 146 -14.45 1.57 -26.64
CA MET A 146 -13.71 2.84 -26.54
C MET A 146 -13.53 3.31 -25.08
N VAL A 147 -14.57 3.19 -24.26
CA VAL A 147 -14.50 3.64 -22.86
C VAL A 147 -13.68 2.67 -22.01
N GLY A 148 -13.79 1.35 -22.24
CA GLY A 148 -12.92 0.34 -21.66
C GLY A 148 -11.44 0.56 -21.99
N ARG A 149 -11.14 0.95 -23.23
CA ARG A 149 -9.77 1.32 -23.66
C ARG A 149 -9.27 2.53 -22.89
N ILE A 150 -10.05 3.61 -22.79
CA ILE A 150 -9.66 4.81 -22.03
C ILE A 150 -9.38 4.47 -20.56
N ALA A 151 -10.28 3.73 -19.91
CA ALA A 151 -10.11 3.30 -18.52
C ALA A 151 -8.87 2.41 -18.35
N GLY A 152 -8.67 1.47 -19.27
CA GLY A 152 -7.50 0.60 -19.32
C GLY A 152 -6.19 1.36 -19.45
N SER A 153 -6.14 2.38 -20.32
CA SER A 153 -4.95 3.21 -20.53
C SER A 153 -4.56 3.99 -19.29
N PHE A 154 -5.52 4.55 -18.56
CA PHE A 154 -5.24 5.24 -17.29
C PHE A 154 -4.63 4.29 -16.25
N LYS A 155 -5.14 3.07 -16.12
CA LYS A 155 -4.55 2.07 -15.21
C LYS A 155 -3.12 1.70 -15.61
N LEU A 156 -2.87 1.50 -16.91
CA LEU A 156 -1.54 1.20 -17.43
C LEU A 156 -0.54 2.33 -17.15
N VAL A 157 -0.94 3.58 -17.37
CA VAL A 157 -0.14 4.76 -17.01
C VAL A 157 0.18 4.75 -15.52
N GLY A 158 -0.80 4.47 -14.67
CA GLY A 158 -0.58 4.34 -13.23
C GLY A 158 0.44 3.25 -12.85
N TYR A 159 0.38 2.08 -13.51
CA TYR A 159 1.36 1.01 -13.31
C TYR A 159 2.78 1.39 -13.77
N LEU A 160 2.91 2.19 -14.84
CA LEU A 160 4.20 2.73 -15.27
C LEU A 160 4.78 3.67 -14.22
N PHE A 161 3.97 4.55 -13.63
CA PHE A 161 4.39 5.42 -12.53
C PHE A 161 4.86 4.59 -11.32
N TRP A 162 4.13 3.54 -10.92
CA TRP A 162 4.58 2.66 -9.84
C TRP A 162 5.86 1.88 -10.16
N LEU A 163 6.05 1.41 -11.39
CA LEU A 163 7.29 0.76 -11.78
C LEU A 163 8.49 1.70 -11.63
N ASN A 164 8.34 2.96 -12.06
CA ASN A 164 9.38 3.97 -11.88
C ASN A 164 9.61 4.28 -10.39
N ALA A 165 8.54 4.41 -9.59
CA ALA A 165 8.68 4.56 -8.14
C ALA A 165 9.46 3.39 -7.52
N SER A 166 9.15 2.15 -7.91
CA SER A 166 9.87 0.96 -7.45
C SER A 166 11.34 0.98 -7.88
N TRP A 167 11.64 1.40 -9.12
CA TRP A 167 13.01 1.55 -9.59
C TRP A 167 13.83 2.51 -8.72
N PHE A 168 13.32 3.72 -8.49
CA PHE A 168 13.98 4.70 -7.64
C PHE A 168 14.09 4.22 -6.19
N LEU A 169 13.02 3.68 -5.60
CA LEU A 169 13.05 3.10 -4.24
C LEU A 169 14.13 2.03 -4.09
N CYS A 170 14.19 1.06 -5.01
CA CYS A 170 15.18 0.00 -4.96
C CYS A 170 16.61 0.54 -5.16
N GLY A 171 16.78 1.52 -6.04
CA GLY A 171 18.06 2.19 -6.27
C GLY A 171 18.57 2.92 -5.03
N GLU A 172 17.71 3.72 -4.38
CA GLU A 172 18.11 4.50 -3.21
C GLU A 172 18.33 3.63 -1.97
N PHE A 173 17.46 2.67 -1.69
CA PHE A 173 17.70 1.77 -0.56
C PHE A 173 18.88 0.82 -0.80
N GLY A 174 19.13 0.44 -2.06
CA GLY A 174 20.29 -0.36 -2.42
C GLY A 174 21.60 0.41 -2.32
N SER A 175 21.63 1.68 -2.76
CA SER A 175 22.84 2.50 -2.79
C SER A 175 23.39 2.79 -1.40
N LEU A 176 22.52 2.97 -0.40
CA LEU A 176 22.91 3.19 1.01
C LEU A 176 23.79 2.07 1.60
N HIS A 177 23.77 0.87 1.00
CA HIS A 177 24.51 -0.29 1.49
C HIS A 177 25.72 -0.66 0.62
N GLN A 178 26.01 0.15 -0.40
CA GLN A 178 27.08 -0.12 -1.36
C GLN A 178 28.26 0.82 -1.16
N ARG A 179 29.47 0.24 -1.07
CA ARG A 179 30.73 0.99 -0.88
C ARG A 179 30.95 2.11 -1.90
N ALA A 180 30.48 1.91 -3.14
CA ALA A 180 30.61 2.89 -4.23
C ALA A 180 29.87 4.22 -3.95
N PHE A 181 28.94 4.24 -3.00
CA PHE A 181 28.14 5.40 -2.64
C PHE A 181 28.42 5.89 -1.21
N GLU A 182 29.41 5.33 -0.52
CA GLU A 182 29.84 5.81 0.80
C GLU A 182 30.19 7.30 0.77
N GLY A 183 29.69 8.04 1.76
CA GLY A 183 29.92 9.48 1.88
C GLY A 183 29.06 10.36 0.95
N ARG A 184 28.21 9.79 0.09
CA ARG A 184 27.20 10.59 -0.61
C ARG A 184 26.08 11.00 0.34
N SER A 185 25.56 12.21 0.14
CA SER A 185 24.36 12.68 0.81
C SER A 185 23.15 11.85 0.42
N ALA A 186 22.23 11.66 1.37
CA ALA A 186 20.96 11.00 1.09
C ALA A 186 20.23 11.72 -0.07
N PRO A 187 19.76 10.97 -1.07
CA PRO A 187 19.05 11.52 -2.23
C PRO A 187 17.68 12.05 -1.83
N SER A 188 17.17 12.99 -2.61
CA SER A 188 15.86 13.60 -2.35
C SER A 188 14.72 12.62 -2.68
N PRO A 189 13.79 12.35 -1.75
CA PRO A 189 12.68 11.42 -1.99
C PRO A 189 11.56 12.02 -2.86
N ILE A 190 11.73 13.24 -3.39
CA ILE A 190 10.69 13.96 -4.13
C ILE A 190 10.23 13.18 -5.36
N GLU A 191 11.17 12.65 -6.15
CA GLU A 191 10.84 11.91 -7.38
C GLU A 191 9.98 10.68 -7.08
N ILE A 192 10.40 9.89 -6.08
CA ILE A 192 9.65 8.72 -5.58
C ILE A 192 8.22 9.12 -5.21
N MET A 193 8.06 10.20 -4.44
CA MET A 193 6.73 10.67 -4.02
C MET A 193 5.86 11.12 -5.20
N VAL A 194 6.43 11.83 -6.16
CA VAL A 194 5.72 12.25 -7.39
C VAL A 194 5.25 11.03 -8.18
N TYR A 195 6.13 10.04 -8.40
CA TYR A 195 5.76 8.81 -9.10
C TYR A 195 4.66 8.04 -8.35
N LEU A 196 4.76 7.88 -7.03
CA LEU A 196 3.75 7.18 -6.23
C LEU A 196 2.37 7.87 -6.31
N VAL A 197 2.32 9.19 -6.11
CA VAL A 197 1.07 9.96 -6.14
C VAL A 197 0.41 9.91 -7.51
N LEU A 198 1.19 10.11 -8.59
CA LEU A 198 0.67 10.02 -9.95
C LEU A 198 0.19 8.61 -10.28
N GLY A 199 0.91 7.58 -9.82
CA GLY A 199 0.50 6.18 -9.97
C GLY A 199 -0.88 5.91 -9.38
N TRP A 200 -1.09 6.28 -8.10
CA TRP A 200 -2.39 6.14 -7.44
C TRP A 200 -3.48 6.98 -8.10
N PHE A 201 -3.17 8.22 -8.50
CA PHE A 201 -4.12 9.11 -9.17
C PHE A 201 -4.64 8.53 -10.49
N PHE A 202 -3.74 8.05 -11.35
CA PHE A 202 -4.13 7.49 -12.64
C PHE A 202 -4.87 6.15 -12.52
N VAL A 203 -4.48 5.27 -11.57
CA VAL A 203 -5.25 4.06 -11.28
C VAL A 203 -6.66 4.42 -10.79
N MET A 204 -6.80 5.40 -9.91
CA MET A 204 -8.10 5.86 -9.41
C MET A 204 -9.00 6.39 -10.54
N ILE A 205 -8.46 7.21 -11.46
CA ILE A 205 -9.21 7.66 -12.65
C ILE A 205 -9.64 6.48 -13.51
N GLY A 206 -8.75 5.50 -13.72
CA GLY A 206 -9.03 4.29 -14.47
C GLY A 206 -10.16 3.47 -13.86
N GLU A 207 -10.16 3.30 -12.53
CA GLU A 207 -11.26 2.63 -11.82
C GLU A 207 -12.58 3.41 -11.92
N TYR A 208 -12.55 4.73 -11.70
CA TYR A 208 -13.72 5.58 -11.80
C TYR A 208 -14.39 5.50 -13.18
N LYS A 209 -13.59 5.60 -14.25
CA LYS A 209 -14.08 5.47 -15.63
C LYS A 209 -14.60 4.07 -15.94
N SER A 210 -13.95 3.04 -15.40
CA SER A 210 -14.40 1.65 -15.57
C SER A 210 -15.75 1.36 -14.90
N GLN A 211 -16.15 2.11 -13.87
CA GLN A 211 -17.47 1.94 -13.23
C GLN A 211 -18.59 2.56 -14.06
N ARG A 212 -18.34 3.67 -14.75
CA ARG A 212 -19.32 4.30 -15.66
C ARG A 212 -19.71 3.39 -16.84
N LEU A 213 -18.89 2.38 -17.17
CA LEU A 213 -19.20 1.35 -18.16
C LEU A 213 -20.32 0.39 -17.75
N LYS A 214 -20.53 0.18 -16.45
CA LYS A 214 -21.50 -0.81 -15.94
C LYS A 214 -22.84 -0.19 -15.56
N GLY A 215 -22.92 1.14 -15.53
CA GLY A 215 -24.11 1.90 -15.13
C GLY A 215 -24.98 2.39 -16.28
N ASN A 216 -24.55 2.13 -17.53
CA ASN A 216 -25.33 2.31 -18.76
C ASN A 216 -25.69 0.94 -19.33
#